data_AF-A0A820ULP0-F1
#
_entry.id   AF-A0A820ULP0-F1
#
_cell.length_a   1.000
_cell.length_b   1.000
_cell.length_c   1.000
_cell.angle_alpha   90.00
_cell.angle_beta   90.00
_cell.angle_gamma   90.00
#
_symmetry.space_group_name_H-M   'P 1'
#
loop_
_entity.id
_entity.type
_entity.pdbx_description
1 polymer ?
#
loop_
_entity_poly.entity_id
_entity_poly.type
_entity_poly.pdbx_seq_one_letter_code
_entity_poly.pdbx_strand_id
1 'polypeptide(L)'
;MTETSLSIPNNVLDLRDNDFFNFIGQFCGQDIVEYFKLLGVRSVDSLLGIDDIFLPLQEDYLELVDVKKKLAFHHSDGSYV
;
A
#
# COMPACT_ATOMS: atom_id res chain seq x y z
N MET A 1 7.47 -4.37 25.80
CA MET A 1 6.85 -4.64 24.49
C MET A 1 5.37 -4.40 24.69
N THR A 2 4.84 -3.28 24.21
CA THR A 2 3.41 -2.98 24.31
C THR A 2 2.66 -3.82 23.28
N GLU A 3 1.88 -4.79 23.76
CA GLU A 3 0.88 -5.49 22.96
C GLU A 3 -0.03 -4.44 22.33
N THR A 4 0.17 -4.14 21.05
CA THR A 4 -0.78 -3.33 20.31
C THR A 4 -1.93 -4.28 20.01
N SER A 5 -3.00 -4.24 20.81
CA SER A 5 -4.17 -5.07 20.52
C SER A 5 -4.63 -4.73 19.11
N LEU A 6 -4.54 -5.68 18.19
CA LEU A 6 -4.99 -5.54 16.81
C LEU A 6 -6.51 -5.44 16.84
N SER A 7 -7.04 -4.24 17.10
CA SER A 7 -8.47 -4.00 17.06
C SER A 7 -8.87 -3.79 15.60
N ILE A 8 -9.54 -4.78 15.03
CA ILE A 8 -10.21 -4.60 13.74
C ILE A 8 -11.34 -3.59 13.97
N PRO A 9 -11.40 -2.49 13.19
CA PRO A 9 -12.46 -1.50 13.34
C PRO A 9 -13.82 -2.13 12.99
N ASN A 10 -14.89 -1.66 13.64
CA ASN A 10 -16.24 -2.19 13.45
C ASN A 10 -16.70 -2.12 12.00
N ASN A 11 -16.21 -1.15 11.23
CA ASN A 11 -16.45 -1.02 9.80
C ASN A 11 -15.22 -0.48 9.10
N VAL A 12 -14.56 -1.31 8.29
CA VAL A 12 -13.38 -0.91 7.51
C VAL A 12 -13.71 0.07 6.39
N LEU A 13 -14.97 0.10 5.91
CA LEU A 13 -15.40 0.96 4.80
C LEU A 13 -15.36 2.45 5.16
N ASP A 14 -15.48 2.77 6.46
CA ASP A 14 -15.49 4.14 6.96
C ASP A 14 -14.07 4.73 7.09
N LEU A 15 -13.03 3.89 6.96
CA LEU A 15 -11.66 4.34 7.08
C LEU A 15 -11.28 5.26 5.91
N ARG A 16 -10.71 6.40 6.26
CA ARG A 16 -10.19 7.42 5.34
C ARG A 16 -8.86 7.96 5.86
N ASP A 17 -8.05 8.45 4.92
CA ASP A 17 -6.83 9.20 5.19
C ASP A 17 -5.92 8.53 6.24
N ASN A 18 -5.65 9.22 7.34
CA ASN A 18 -4.75 8.74 8.38
C ASN A 18 -5.26 7.47 9.05
N ASP A 19 -6.58 7.32 9.27
CA ASP A 19 -7.12 6.12 9.90
C ASP A 19 -7.00 4.91 8.99
N PHE A 20 -7.19 5.12 7.69
CA PHE A 20 -6.90 4.12 6.66
C PHE A 20 -5.41 3.76 6.63
N PHE A 21 -4.51 4.75 6.58
CA PHE A 21 -3.07 4.49 6.56
C PHE A 21 -2.54 3.83 7.84
N ASN A 22 -3.10 4.19 9.00
CA ASN A 22 -2.74 3.57 10.27
C ASN A 22 -3.16 2.10 10.27
N PHE A 23 -4.38 1.82 9.81
CA PHE A 23 -4.87 0.45 9.67
C PHE A 23 -4.00 -0.37 8.71
N ILE A 24 -3.79 0.12 7.49
CA ILE A 24 -2.92 -0.57 6.52
C ILE A 24 -1.50 -0.74 7.07
N GLY A 25 -0.94 0.28 7.72
CA GLY A 25 0.40 0.22 8.29
C GLY A 25 0.56 -0.81 9.40
N GLN A 26 -0.48 -1.06 10.19
CA GLN A 26 -0.49 -2.08 11.24
C GLN A 26 -0.47 -3.51 10.67
N PHE A 27 -1.18 -3.75 9.56
CA PHE A 27 -1.38 -5.11 9.03
C PHE A 27 -0.51 -5.45 7.81
N CYS A 28 -0.16 -4.46 6.99
CA CYS A 28 0.55 -4.62 5.73
C CYS A 28 1.95 -3.97 5.72
N GLY A 29 2.29 -3.24 6.78
CA GLY A 29 3.58 -2.55 6.91
C GLY A 29 3.62 -1.16 6.27
N GLN A 30 4.67 -0.41 6.60
CA GLN A 30 4.81 1.00 6.20
C GLN A 30 5.13 1.17 4.71
N ASP A 31 5.78 0.20 4.09
CA ASP A 31 6.12 0.27 2.66
C ASP A 31 4.85 0.27 1.79
N ILE A 32 3.81 -0.48 2.18
CA ILE A 32 2.50 -0.48 1.51
C ILE A 32 1.77 0.85 1.74
N VAL A 33 1.92 1.47 2.92
CA VAL A 33 1.34 2.79 3.19
C VAL A 33 1.97 3.86 2.29
N GLU A 34 3.28 3.84 2.13
CA GLU A 34 4.00 4.75 1.23
C GLU A 34 3.54 4.54 -0.22
N TYR A 35 3.41 3.29 -0.64
CA TYR A 35 2.90 2.95 -1.96
C TYR A 35 1.48 3.48 -2.20
N PHE A 36 0.55 3.24 -1.27
CA PHE A 36 -0.83 3.71 -1.40
C PHE A 36 -0.92 5.24 -1.41
N LYS A 37 -0.07 5.94 -0.66
CA LYS A 37 0.03 7.41 -0.74
C LYS A 37 0.45 7.89 -2.12
N LEU A 38 1.40 7.23 -2.77
CA LEU A 38 1.83 7.57 -4.13
C LEU A 38 0.71 7.34 -5.15
N LEU A 39 -0.06 6.27 -4.97
CA LEU A 39 -1.23 5.98 -5.83
C LEU A 39 -2.44 6.88 -5.55
N GLY A 40 -2.39 7.73 -4.51
CA GLY A 40 -3.55 8.51 -4.09
C GLY A 40 -4.68 7.66 -3.50
N VAL A 41 -4.38 6.43 -3.07
CA VAL A 41 -5.33 5.54 -2.39
C VAL A 41 -5.41 5.96 -0.93
N ARG A 42 -6.54 6.55 -0.56
CA ARG A 42 -6.75 7.17 0.76
C ARG A 42 -7.91 6.56 1.52
N SER A 43 -8.49 5.48 1.00
CA SER A 43 -9.70 4.88 1.54
C SER A 43 -9.94 3.49 0.97
N VAL A 44 -10.76 2.70 1.66
CA VAL A 44 -11.22 1.40 1.12
C VAL A 44 -11.98 1.59 -0.19
N ASP A 45 -12.81 2.62 -0.33
CA ASP A 45 -13.53 2.88 -1.58
C ASP A 45 -12.58 3.20 -2.74
N SER A 46 -11.54 4.02 -2.52
CA SER A 46 -10.55 4.30 -3.56
C SER A 46 -9.70 3.08 -3.90
N LEU A 47 -9.44 2.20 -2.93
CA LEU A 47 -8.72 0.95 -3.13
C LEU A 47 -9.54 -0.03 -3.97
N LEU A 48 -10.82 -0.19 -3.64
CA LEU A 48 -11.74 -1.06 -4.37
C LEU A 48 -12.06 -0.56 -5.77
N GLY A 49 -11.84 0.73 -6.04
CA GLY A 49 -11.98 1.32 -7.38
C GLY A 49 -10.80 1.04 -8.32
N ILE A 50 -9.75 0.35 -7.86
CA ILE A 50 -8.58 0.01 -8.65
C ILE A 50 -8.63 -1.47 -9.03
N ASP A 51 -8.61 -1.75 -10.33
CA ASP A 51 -8.66 -3.13 -10.86
C ASP A 51 -7.41 -3.93 -10.50
N ASP A 52 -6.23 -3.33 -10.66
CA ASP A 52 -4.94 -3.93 -10.27
C ASP A 52 -4.06 -2.88 -9.59
N ILE A 53 -3.93 -3.02 -8.28
CA ILE A 53 -3.13 -2.11 -7.45
C ILE A 53 -1.63 -2.24 -7.70
N PHE A 54 -1.15 -3.25 -8.40
CA PHE A 54 0.26 -3.46 -8.71
C PHE A 54 0.63 -3.06 -10.14
N LEU A 55 -0.35 -2.71 -10.98
CA LEU A 55 -0.11 -2.25 -12.35
C LEU A 55 0.92 -1.09 -12.41
N PRO A 56 0.87 -0.08 -11.53
CA PRO A 56 1.88 0.98 -11.52
C PRO A 56 3.31 0.49 -11.26
N LEU A 57 3.50 -0.61 -10.52
CA LEU A 57 4.83 -1.19 -10.29
C LEU A 57 5.41 -1.87 -11.53
N GLN A 58 4.58 -2.18 -12.54
CA GLN A 58 5.05 -2.74 -13.81
C GLN A 58 5.63 -1.67 -14.74
N GLU A 59 5.33 -0.40 -14.49
CA GLU A 59 5.73 0.73 -15.33
C GLU A 59 7.08 1.33 -14.91
N ASP A 60 7.87 1.83 -15.87
CA ASP A 60 9.22 2.39 -15.62
C ASP A 60 9.18 3.85 -15.12
N TYR A 61 8.47 4.09 -14.02
CA TYR A 61 8.49 5.38 -13.33
C TYR A 61 9.66 5.47 -12.36
N LEU A 62 10.48 6.54 -12.49
CA LEU A 62 11.62 6.79 -11.61
C LEU A 62 11.18 6.97 -10.14
N GLU A 63 10.03 7.58 -9.93
CA GLU A 63 9.43 7.84 -8.61
C GLU A 63 9.06 6.55 -7.88
N LEU A 64 8.89 5.44 -8.61
CA LEU A 64 8.54 4.14 -8.04
C LEU A 64 9.76 3.25 -7.80
N VAL A 65 10.97 3.62 -8.25
CA VAL A 65 12.17 2.78 -8.11
C VAL A 65 12.44 2.40 -6.65
N ASP A 66 12.39 3.37 -5.75
CA ASP A 66 12.66 3.12 -4.33
C ASP A 66 11.56 2.27 -3.68
N VAL A 67 10.30 2.44 -4.10
CA VAL A 67 9.19 1.65 -3.60
C VAL A 67 9.22 0.21 -4.14
N LYS A 68 9.56 0.02 -5.42
CA LYS A 68 9.76 -1.31 -6.01
C LYS A 68 10.83 -2.11 -5.26
N LYS A 69 11.94 -1.46 -4.89
CA LYS A 69 13.00 -2.07 -4.08
C LYS A 69 12.49 -2.50 -2.70
N LYS A 70 11.76 -1.62 -2.00
CA LYS A 70 11.19 -1.92 -0.67
C LYS A 70 10.19 -3.09 -0.72
N LEU A 71 9.36 -3.13 -1.76
CA LEU A 71 8.35 -4.16 -1.97
C LEU A 71 8.91 -5.45 -2.60
N ALA A 72 10.22 -5.50 -2.89
CA ALA A 72 10.87 -6.59 -3.62
C ALA A 72 10.12 -6.97 -4.92
N PHE A 73 9.68 -5.97 -5.68
CA PHE A 73 8.97 -6.16 -6.93
C PHE A 73 9.97 -6.51 -8.05
N HIS A 74 9.67 -7.55 -8.83
CA HIS A 74 10.51 -8.00 -9.94
C HIS A 74 9.95 -7.50 -11.27
N HIS A 75 10.81 -7.10 -12.19
CA HIS A 75 10.38 -6.82 -13.55
C HIS A 75 9.91 -8.12 -14.24
N SER A 76 8.99 -7.99 -15.18
CA SER A 76 8.44 -9.13 -15.95
C SER A 76 9.49 -9.85 -16.79
N ASP A 77 10.64 -9.23 -17.05
CA ASP A 77 11.79 -9.82 -17.75
C ASP A 77 12.74 -10.60 -16.81
N GLY A 78 12.40 -10.69 -15.51
CA GLY A 78 13.20 -11.38 -14.50
C GLY A 78 14.38 -10.56 -13.97
N SER A 79 14.54 -9.30 -14.40
CA SER A 79 15.53 -8.39 -13.84
C SER A 79 15.10 -7.87 -12.46
N TYR A 80 16.10 -7.58 -11.64
CA TYR A 80 15.93 -7.08 -10.27
C TYR A 80 15.94 -5.56 -10.26
N VAL A 81 15.19 -4.97 -9.31
CA VAL A 81 15.32 -3.56 -8.93
C VAL A 81 16.29 -3.41 -7.77
#